data_AF-A0A7V9UVV3-F1
#
_entry.id   AF-A0A7V9UVV3-F1
#
_cell.length_a   1.000
_cell.length_b   1.000
_cell.length_c   1.000
_cell.angle_alpha   90.00
_cell.angle_beta   90.00
_cell.angle_gamma   90.00
#
_symmetry.space_group_name_H-M   'P 1'
#
loop_
_entity.id
_entity.type
_entity.pdbx_description
1 polymer ?
#
loop_
_entity_poly.entity_id
_entity_poly.type
_entity_poly.pdbx_seq_one_letter_code
_entity_poly.pdbx_strand_id
1 'polypeptide(L)' 'MESRFADVLEAVESLPTDEKEMLVDILQNRLVENRRKQIKADVERSRRDFADGKYQPKTVDEIMQEVLS' A
#
# COMPACT_ATOMS: atom_id res chain seq x y z
N MET A 1 -14.02 -5.39 -17.92
CA MET A 1 -12.92 -5.61 -16.94
C MET A 1 -13.15 -6.89 -16.14
N GLU A 2 -14.41 -7.29 -15.90
CA GLU A 2 -14.76 -8.55 -15.23
C GLU A 2 -14.20 -9.82 -15.91
N SER A 3 -14.13 -9.87 -17.25
CA SER A 3 -13.64 -11.08 -17.95
C SER A 3 -12.21 -11.44 -17.57
N ARG A 4 -11.29 -10.46 -17.54
CA ARG A 4 -9.86 -10.75 -17.33
C ARG A 4 -9.55 -11.32 -15.95
N PHE A 5 -10.31 -10.94 -14.93
CA PHE A 5 -10.12 -11.51 -13.59
C PHE A 5 -10.70 -12.92 -13.51
N ALA A 6 -11.89 -13.14 -14.07
CA ALA A 6 -12.51 -14.45 -14.14
C ALA A 6 -11.63 -15.46 -14.92
N ASP A 7 -11.10 -15.05 -16.08
CA ASP A 7 -10.20 -15.87 -16.90
C ASP A 7 -8.93 -16.29 -16.12
N VAL A 8 -8.37 -15.37 -15.32
CA VAL A 8 -7.20 -15.67 -14.48
C VAL A 8 -7.57 -16.61 -13.35
N LEU A 9 -8.74 -16.43 -12.73
CA LEU A 9 -9.20 -17.32 -11.67
C LEU A 9 -9.40 -18.74 -12.19
N GLU A 10 -10.06 -18.90 -13.34
CA GLU A 10 -10.26 -20.20 -14.00
C GLU A 10 -8.92 -20.86 -14.35
N ALA A 11 -7.96 -20.09 -14.86
CA ALA A 11 -6.61 -20.59 -15.12
C ALA A 11 -5.93 -21.10 -13.84
N VAL A 12 -6.05 -20.36 -12.72
CA VAL A 12 -5.53 -20.80 -11.42
C VAL A 12 -6.25 -22.04 -10.91
N GLU A 13 -7.57 -22.13 -11.10
CA GLU A 13 -8.36 -23.31 -10.72
C GLU A 13 -7.96 -24.57 -11.49
N SER A 14 -7.45 -24.44 -12.71
CA SER A 14 -6.95 -25.57 -13.51
C SER A 14 -5.61 -26.14 -13.04
N LEU A 15 -4.86 -25.42 -12.19
CA LEU A 15 -3.56 -25.85 -11.70
C LEU A 15 -3.64 -27.02 -10.70
N PRO A 16 -2.60 -27.88 -10.63
CA PRO A 16 -2.41 -28.81 -9.53
C PRO A 16 -2.39 -28.09 -8.17
N THR A 17 -2.77 -28.79 -7.10
CA THR A 17 -2.81 -28.21 -5.74
C THR A 17 -1.48 -27.60 -5.32
N ASP A 18 -0.37 -28.32 -5.52
CA ASP A 18 0.97 -27.85 -5.15
C ASP A 18 1.36 -26.55 -5.88
N GLU A 19 0.94 -26.41 -7.15
CA GLU A 19 1.20 -25.20 -7.93
C GLU A 19 0.31 -24.03 -7.49
N LYS A 20 -0.93 -24.29 -7.06
CA LYS A 20 -1.80 -23.28 -6.46
C LYS A 20 -1.21 -22.75 -5.16
N GLU A 21 -0.74 -23.63 -4.29
CA GLU A 21 -0.09 -23.26 -3.02
C GLU A 21 1.16 -22.41 -3.28
N MET A 22 2.01 -22.83 -4.21
CA MET A 22 3.19 -22.06 -4.62
C MET A 22 2.82 -20.68 -5.17
N LEU A 23 1.76 -20.60 -5.98
CA LEU A 23 1.28 -19.33 -6.52
C LEU A 23 0.80 -18.39 -5.41
N VAL A 24 0.06 -18.91 -4.42
CA VAL A 24 -0.38 -18.14 -3.25
C VAL A 24 0.82 -17.55 -2.51
N ASP A 25 1.84 -18.36 -2.23
CA ASP A 25 3.05 -17.91 -1.53
C ASP A 25 3.79 -16.81 -2.30
N ILE A 26 3.93 -16.97 -3.62
CA ILE A 26 4.56 -15.96 -4.48
C ILE A 26 3.77 -14.65 -4.46
N LEU A 27 2.45 -14.72 -4.59
CA LEU A 27 1.58 -13.55 -4.62
C LEU A 27 1.59 -12.82 -3.27
N GLN A 28 1.50 -13.53 -2.15
CA GLN A 28 1.58 -12.94 -0.81
C GLN A 28 2.90 -12.19 -0.61
N ASN A 29 4.02 -12.80 -0.95
CA ASN A 29 5.33 -12.16 -0.86
C ASN A 29 5.42 -10.89 -1.72
N ARG A 30 4.91 -10.94 -2.96
CA ARG A 30 4.89 -9.77 -3.85
C ARG A 30 4.00 -8.64 -3.31
N LEU A 31 2.85 -8.97 -2.73
CA LEU A 31 1.96 -7.98 -2.12
C LEU A 31 2.62 -7.28 -0.93
N VAL A 32 3.29 -8.03 -0.06
CA VAL A 32 4.05 -7.47 1.07
C VAL A 32 5.15 -6.54 0.58
N GLU A 33 5.93 -6.95 -0.41
CA GLU A 33 7.01 -6.12 -0.98
C GLU A 33 6.47 -4.84 -1.64
N ASN A 34 5.37 -4.94 -2.37
CA ASN A 34 4.73 -3.76 -2.95
C ASN A 34 4.22 -2.80 -1.86
N ARG A 35 3.65 -3.32 -0.77
CA ARG A 35 3.21 -2.49 0.35
C ARG A 35 4.37 -1.80 1.03
N ARG A 36 5.50 -2.48 1.24
CA ARG A 36 6.73 -1.89 1.78
C ARG A 36 7.24 -0.74 0.91
N LYS A 37 7.23 -0.92 -0.42
CA LYS A 37 7.61 0.13 -1.38
C LYS A 37 6.69 1.35 -1.31
N GLN A 38 5.38 1.14 -1.21
CA GLN A 38 4.41 2.22 -1.04
C GLN A 38 4.68 3.01 0.25
N ILE A 39 4.83 2.33 1.38
CA ILE A 39 5.13 2.97 2.67
C ILE A 39 6.42 3.80 2.58
N LYS A 40 7.47 3.26 1.96
CA LYS A 40 8.71 4.00 1.73
C LYS A 40 8.47 5.25 0.88
N ALA A 41 7.74 5.14 -0.22
CA ALA A 41 7.43 6.27 -1.09
C ALA A 41 6.64 7.36 -0.37
N ASP A 42 5.68 6.96 0.47
CA ASP A 42 4.86 7.88 1.28
C ASP A 42 5.71 8.60 2.33
N VAL A 43 6.55 7.88 3.07
CA VAL A 43 7.48 8.47 4.04
C VAL A 43 8.41 9.48 3.38
N GLU A 44 8.99 9.12 2.24
CA GLU A 44 9.90 10.01 1.51
C GLU A 44 9.16 11.23 0.94
N ARG A 45 7.89 11.09 0.55
CA ARG A 45 7.05 12.23 0.16
C ARG A 45 6.79 13.15 1.35
N SER A 46 6.33 12.62 2.48
CA SER A 46 6.06 13.42 3.67
C SER A 46 7.29 14.16 4.18
N ARG A 47 8.47 13.52 4.14
CA ARG A 47 9.74 14.16 4.50
C ARG A 47 10.10 15.31 3.57
N ARG A 48 9.94 15.13 2.25
CA ARG A 48 10.15 16.21 1.27
C ARG A 48 9.18 17.35 1.49
N ASP A 49 7.89 17.06 1.64
CA ASP A 49 6.88 18.09 1.84
C ASP A 49 7.12 18.90 3.13
N PHE A 50 7.61 18.25 4.19
CA PHE A 50 8.05 18.94 5.42
C PHE A 50 9.29 19.81 5.19
N ALA A 51 10.31 19.28 4.51
CA ALA A 51 11.54 20.02 4.19
C ALA A 51 11.29 21.23 3.25
N ASP A 52 10.35 21.08 2.32
CA ASP A 52 9.90 22.11 1.39
C ASP A 52 9.00 23.17 2.07
N GLY A 53 8.76 23.05 3.39
CA GLY A 53 7.97 24.01 4.16
C GLY A 53 6.46 23.95 3.90
N LYS A 54 5.96 22.88 3.27
CA LYS A 54 4.52 22.71 3.02
C LYS A 54 3.74 22.43 4.29
N TYR A 55 4.42 22.04 5.36
CA TYR A 55 3.85 21.87 6.69
C TYR A 55 4.58 22.77 7.67
N GLN A 56 3.83 23.57 8.42
CA GLN A 56 4.40 24.33 9.53
C GLN A 56 4.36 23.48 10.80
N PRO A 57 5.49 23.34 11.53
CA PRO A 57 5.47 22.71 12.83
C PRO A 57 4.57 23.52 13.77
N LYS A 58 3.65 22.83 14.45
CA LYS A 58 2.76 23.40 15.45
C LYS A 58 2.91 22.66 16.76
N THR A 59 2.76 23.39 17.85
CA THR A 59 2.63 22.86 19.20
C THR A 59 1.28 22.18 19.38
N VAL A 60 1.17 21.34 20.41
CA VAL A 60 -0.10 20.69 20.76
C VAL A 60 -1.17 21.74 21.03
N ASP A 61 -0.85 22.83 21.73
CA ASP A 61 -1.81 23.89 22.05
C ASP A 61 -2.35 24.59 20.78
N GLU A 62 -1.49 24.89 19.80
CA GLU A 62 -1.90 25.46 18.51
C GLU A 62 -2.81 24.52 17.72
N ILE A 63 -2.52 23.21 17.75
CA ILE A 63 -3.38 22.20 17.11
C ILE A 63 -4.73 22.13 17.81
N MET A 64 -4.76 22.14 19.15
CA MET A 64 -5.99 22.08 19.93
C MET A 64 -6.87 23.33 19.71
N GLN A 65 -6.28 24.50 19.47
CA GLN A 65 -7.05 25.69 19.12
C GLN A 65 -7.77 25.56 17.77
N GLU A 66 -7.18 24.89 16.78
CA GLU A 66 -7.80 24.68 15.46
C GLU A 66 -8.90 23.61 15.46
N VAL A 67 -8.82 22.63 16.37
CA VAL A 67 -9.83 21.57 16.48
C VAL A 67 -11.09 22.07 17.21
N LEU A 68 -10.93 23.02 18.12
CA LEU A 68 -12.00 23.56 18.97
C LEU A 68 -12.68 24.81 18.39
N SER A 69 -12.19 25.33 17.25
CA SER A 69 -12.77 26.43 16.47
C SER A 69 -13.77 25.95 15.44
#